data_AF-A0A5E4LNZ2-F1
#
_entry.id   AF-A0A5E4LNZ2-F1
#
_cell.length_a   1.000
_cell.length_b   1.000
_cell.length_c   1.000
_cell.angle_alpha   90.00
_cell.angle_beta   90.00
_cell.angle_gamma   90.00
#
_symmetry.space_group_name_H-M   'P 1'
#
loop_
_entity.id
_entity.type
_entity.pdbx_description
1 polymer ?
#
loop_
_entity_poly.entity_id
_entity_poly.type
_entity_poly.pdbx_seq_one_letter_code
_entity_poly.pdbx_strand_id
1 'polypeptide(L)'
;MAANYALSGHGSGSVIIKRVPEAKIYIIDTDIVPLGEVAGGTKKFPQEFIAPCGTDVTKEFVNYALPLVGELPVMARLKEIG
;
A
#
# COMPACT_ATOMS: atom_id res chain seq x y z
N MET A 1 -0.71 -2.81 -13.82
CA MET A 1 -1.82 -2.05 -13.21
C MET A 1 -1.88 -0.62 -13.76
N ALA A 2 -0.96 0.28 -13.42
CA ALA A 2 -0.99 1.66 -13.95
C ALA A 2 -0.97 1.77 -15.49
N ALA A 3 -0.10 1.02 -16.17
CA ALA A 3 -0.07 1.00 -17.63
C ALA A 3 -1.40 0.53 -18.25
N ASN A 4 -2.06 -0.46 -17.64
CA ASN A 4 -3.35 -0.97 -18.13
C ASN A 4 -4.45 0.09 -18.01
N TYR A 5 -4.48 0.81 -16.89
CA TYR A 5 -5.40 1.91 -16.66
C TYR A 5 -5.21 3.05 -17.67
N ALA A 6 -3.96 3.42 -17.96
CA ALA A 6 -3.63 4.42 -18.98
C ALA A 6 -4.09 4.00 -20.38
N LEU A 7 -3.92 2.72 -20.74
CA LEU A 7 -4.37 2.18 -22.03
C LEU A 7 -5.90 2.09 -22.14
N SER A 8 -6.60 1.97 -21.00
CA SER A 8 -8.05 1.83 -20.94
C SER A 8 -8.79 3.17 -20.96
N GLY A 9 -8.09 4.28 -21.23
CA GLY A 9 -8.67 5.63 -21.34
C GLY A 9 -9.22 6.20 -20.03
N HIS A 10 -8.89 5.59 -18.89
CA HIS A 10 -9.19 6.18 -17.59
C HIS A 10 -8.21 7.35 -17.42
N GLY A 11 -8.73 8.55 -17.14
CA GLY A 11 -7.97 9.81 -17.17
C GLY A 11 -6.77 9.88 -16.21
N SER A 12 -6.17 11.06 -16.10
CA SER A 12 -4.99 11.26 -15.24
C SER A 12 -5.31 11.09 -13.75
N GLY A 13 -4.52 10.27 -13.05
CA GLY A 13 -4.70 10.01 -11.61
C GLY A 13 -3.60 9.12 -11.03
N SER A 14 -3.71 8.83 -9.74
CA SER A 14 -2.83 7.86 -9.06
C SER A 14 -3.55 6.53 -8.89
N VAL A 15 -2.86 5.42 -9.15
CA VAL A 15 -3.36 4.10 -8.78
C VAL A 15 -3.22 3.93 -7.27
N ILE A 16 -4.29 3.49 -6.62
CA ILE A 16 -4.32 3.17 -5.19
C ILE A 16 -4.52 1.67 -4.96
N ILE A 17 -4.09 1.22 -3.79
CA ILE A 17 -4.31 -0.14 -3.28
C ILE A 17 -5.38 -0.06 -2.20
N LYS A 18 -6.50 -0.75 -2.40
CA LYS A 18 -7.61 -0.85 -1.45
C LYS A 18 -7.64 -2.26 -0.87
N ARG A 19 -7.61 -2.40 0.47
CA ARG A 19 -7.83 -3.71 1.11
C ARG A 19 -9.31 -4.08 0.99
N VAL A 20 -9.61 -5.36 0.76
CA VAL A 20 -10.99 -5.89 0.73
C VAL A 20 -11.35 -6.40 2.14
N PRO A 21 -12.17 -5.67 2.93
CA PRO A 21 -12.39 -6.00 4.35
C PRO A 21 -13.09 -7.34 4.58
N GLU A 22 -13.96 -7.76 3.67
CA GLU A 22 -14.78 -8.97 3.79
C GLU A 22 -14.03 -10.24 3.39
N ALA A 23 -12.81 -10.10 2.88
CA ALA A 23 -12.00 -11.24 2.45
C ALA A 23 -11.48 -12.05 3.65
N LYS A 24 -11.63 -13.38 3.57
CA LYS A 24 -11.12 -14.32 4.61
C LYS A 24 -9.59 -14.37 4.69
N ILE A 25 -8.91 -13.93 3.63
CA ILE A 25 -7.45 -13.81 3.52
C ILE A 25 -7.13 -12.41 3.02
N TYR A 26 -5.89 -11.95 3.17
CA TYR A 26 -5.50 -10.63 2.68
C TYR A 26 -5.66 -10.53 1.16
N ILE A 27 -6.62 -9.72 0.71
CA ILE A 27 -6.90 -9.42 -0.69
C ILE A 27 -6.90 -7.91 -0.89
N ILE A 28 -6.36 -7.48 -2.03
CA ILE A 28 -6.41 -6.09 -2.47
C ILE A 28 -7.23 -5.96 -3.75
N ASP A 29 -7.80 -4.78 -3.91
CA ASP A 29 -8.32 -4.24 -5.15
C ASP A 29 -7.52 -2.99 -5.53
N THR A 30 -7.62 -2.57 -6.79
CA THR A 30 -6.97 -1.35 -7.29
C THR A 30 -7.94 -0.42 -7.96
N ASP A 31 -7.63 0.86 -7.88
CA ASP A 31 -8.48 1.90 -8.47
C ASP A 31 -7.64 3.13 -8.82
N ILE A 32 -8.21 4.05 -9.60
CA ILE A 32 -7.59 5.35 -9.90
C ILE A 32 -8.33 6.44 -9.14
N VAL A 33 -7.57 7.26 -8.42
CA VAL A 33 -8.10 8.48 -7.79
C VAL A 33 -7.48 9.74 -8.41
N PRO A 34 -8.22 10.85 -8.47
CA PRO A 34 -7.68 12.14 -8.91
C PRO A 34 -6.45 12.56 -8.09
N LEU A 35 -5.48 13.19 -8.74
CA LEU A 35 -4.24 13.64 -8.07
C LEU A 35 -4.51 14.63 -6.93
N GLY A 36 -5.55 15.46 -7.03
CA GLY A 36 -5.92 16.41 -5.97
C GLY A 36 -6.35 15.75 -4.66
N GLU A 37 -6.83 14.50 -4.69
CA GLU A 37 -7.26 13.78 -3.49
C GLU A 37 -6.10 13.13 -2.74
N VAL A 38 -5.00 12.83 -3.44
CA VAL A 38 -3.78 12.25 -2.85
C VAL A 38 -2.70 13.29 -2.57
N ALA A 39 -2.73 14.43 -3.26
CA ALA A 39 -1.76 15.50 -3.10
C ALA A 39 -1.83 16.10 -1.68
N GLY A 40 -0.70 16.08 -0.96
CA GLY A 40 -0.61 16.62 0.41
C GLY A 40 -1.21 15.73 1.50
N GLY A 41 -1.83 14.60 1.15
CA GLY A 41 -2.36 13.65 2.11
C GLY A 41 -1.25 12.80 2.72
N THR A 42 -1.07 12.88 4.04
CA THR A 42 -0.18 11.96 4.78
C THR A 42 -1.03 11.02 5.63
N LYS A 43 -0.89 9.71 5.41
CA LYS A 43 -1.51 8.70 6.29
C LYS A 43 -0.78 8.73 7.64
N LYS A 44 -1.44 9.25 8.66
CA LYS A 44 -0.90 9.28 10.04
C LYS A 44 -0.83 7.87 10.60
N PHE A 45 0.15 7.64 11.47
CA PHE A 45 0.23 6.44 12.27
C PHE A 45 -0.89 6.49 13.33
N PRO A 46 -1.86 5.56 13.31
CA PRO A 46 -2.97 5.58 14.27
C PRO A 46 -2.49 5.40 15.70
N GLN A 47 -3.16 6.05 16.67
CA GLN A 47 -2.74 5.99 18.07
C GLN A 47 -2.96 4.59 18.66
N GLU A 48 -3.97 3.88 18.19
CA GLU A 48 -4.28 2.49 18.56
C GLU A 48 -3.20 1.49 18.14
N PHE A 49 -2.25 1.90 17.28
CA PHE A 49 -1.11 1.09 16.88
C PHE A 49 0.08 1.22 17.84
N ILE A 50 0.06 2.19 18.77
CA ILE A 50 1.12 2.45 19.74
C ILE A 50 0.76 1.76 21.06
N ALA A 51 1.63 0.88 21.55
CA ALA A 51 1.43 0.19 22.82
C ALA A 51 1.43 1.18 24.01
N PRO A 52 0.79 0.86 25.15
CA PRO A 52 0.75 1.75 26.31
C PRO A 52 2.13 2.16 26.87
N CYS A 53 3.17 1.36 26.63
CA CYS A 53 4.55 1.69 26.99
C CYS A 53 5.16 2.82 26.15
N GLY A 54 4.54 3.19 25.02
CA GLY A 54 4.96 4.27 24.13
C GLY A 54 6.16 3.95 23.24
N THR A 55 6.80 2.79 23.42
CA THR A 55 8.00 2.38 22.69
C THR A 55 7.84 1.10 21.88
N ASP A 56 6.62 0.56 21.84
CA ASP A 56 6.29 -0.67 21.13
C ASP A 56 4.95 -0.52 20.39
N VAL A 57 4.60 -1.51 19.58
CA VAL A 57 3.39 -1.54 18.77
C VAL A 57 2.35 -2.51 19.32
N THR A 58 1.09 -2.27 19.03
CA THR A 58 0.00 -3.15 19.45
C THR A 58 -0.18 -4.34 18.51
N LYS A 59 -0.97 -5.33 18.94
CA LYS A 59 -1.31 -6.49 18.11
C LYS A 59 -2.09 -6.08 16.85
N GLU A 60 -2.87 -5.01 16.94
CA GLU A 60 -3.62 -4.41 15.84
C GLU A 60 -2.67 -3.98 14.72
N PHE A 61 -1.55 -3.34 15.07
CA PHE A 61 -0.52 -3.00 14.09
C PHE A 61 0.15 -4.23 13.50
N VAL A 62 0.50 -5.21 14.33
CA VAL A 62 1.10 -6.47 13.85
C VAL A 62 0.19 -7.14 12.83
N ASN A 63 -1.10 -7.28 13.12
CA ASN A 63 -2.09 -7.84 12.20
C ASN A 63 -2.24 -6.99 10.92
N TYR A 64 -2.14 -5.67 11.04
CA TYR A 64 -2.15 -4.77 9.89
C TYR A 64 -0.93 -4.96 8.98
N ALA A 65 0.26 -5.13 9.56
CA ALA A 65 1.55 -5.14 8.85
C ALA A 65 1.96 -6.53 8.35
N LEU A 66 1.63 -7.60 9.08
CA LEU A 66 2.03 -8.98 8.76
C LEU A 66 1.78 -9.37 7.29
N PRO A 67 0.59 -9.13 6.69
CA PRO A 67 0.35 -9.52 5.29
C PRO A 67 1.08 -8.63 4.27
N LEU A 68 1.64 -7.49 4.68
CA LEU A 68 2.41 -6.60 3.81
C LEU A 68 3.89 -6.99 3.72
N VAL A 69 4.38 -7.72 4.71
CA VAL A 69 5.79 -8.08 4.84
C VAL A 69 5.97 -9.57 4.59
N GLY A 70 7.12 -9.93 4.04
CA GLY A 70 7.47 -11.30 3.72
C GLY A 70 8.98 -11.50 3.83
N GLU A 71 9.49 -12.58 3.24
CA GLU A 71 10.93 -12.79 3.15
C GLU A 71 11.60 -11.68 2.35
N LEU A 72 12.84 -11.37 2.71
CA LEU A 72 13.63 -10.37 1.99
C LEU A 72 13.88 -10.85 0.55
N PRO A 73 13.60 -10.03 -0.47
CA PRO A 73 13.80 -10.43 -1.85
C PRO A 73 15.29 -10.52 -2.18
N VAL A 74 15.64 -11.41 -3.10
CA VAL A 74 16.97 -11.42 -3.71
C VAL A 74 17.12 -10.18 -4.59
N MET A 75 18.16 -9.39 -4.34
CA MET A 75 18.44 -8.18 -5.11
C MET A 75 18.88 -8.51 -6.54
N ALA A 76 18.20 -7.93 -7.52
CA ALA A 76 18.59 -8.00 -8.93
C ALA A 76 19.44 -6.77 -9.32
N ARG A 77 20.36 -6.96 -10.27
CA ARG A 77 21.12 -5.88 -10.90
C ARG A 77 20.71 -5.76 -12.36
N LEU A 78 20.26 -4.58 -12.77
CA LEU A 78 19.96 -4.30 -14.17
C LEU A 78 21.27 -4.21 -14.96
N LYS A 79 21.29 -4.79 -16.16
CA LYS A 79 22.38 -4.56 -17.12
C LYS A 79 22.14 -3.22 -17.79
N GLU A 80 23.15 -2.35 -17.77
CA GLU A 80 23.15 -1.19 -18.66
C GLU A 80 23.24 -1.69 -20.11
N ILE A 81 22.36 -1.16 -20.95
CA ILE A 81 22.38 -1.38 -22.39
C ILE A 81 22.86 -0.05 -22.97
N GLY A 82 24.12 -0.01 -23.39
CA GLY A 82 24.72 1.12 -24.11
C GLY A 82 24.48 1.02 -25.60
#